data_AF-A0A0B1TRH3-F1
#
_entry.id   AF-A0A0B1TRH3-F1
#
_cell.length_a   1.000
_cell.length_b   1.000
_cell.length_c   1.000
_cell.angle_alpha   90.00
_cell.angle_beta   90.00
_cell.angle_gamma   90.00
#
_symmetry.space_group_name_H-M   'P 1'
#
loop_
_entity.id
_entity.type
_entity.pdbx_description
1 polymer ?
#
loop_
_entity_poly.entity_id
_entity_poly.type
_entity_poly.pdbx_seq_one_letter_code
_entity_poly.pdbx_strand_id
1 'polypeptide(L)'
;MEEFLPSEKEQKCSSSSEYFASDAFGFGKLIYYVAGKFDENDGAVQSLVELGAKLATADRAARLPLSAALDHPALSNDLTELINFCNTIQLKESVEKSDFYRSIVSRLRSLPSDVVAKRLCRLLLSRYVLLEPKSHSELYPFLLVPADDGEGILPRECYNAYMVPELVRLFRVREPVVRIALLSLFDRFARYIPRERLEGFVRDEIIQGCYDSDSSLVASSLRALATLVDILGAEAVCPWQTAKKLGTGSPQVCVRKKRMNPSR
;
A
#
# COMPACT_ATOMS: atom_id res chain seq x y z
N MET A 1 -23.43 -25.53 -17.43
CA MET A 1 -22.05 -26.00 -17.67
C MET A 1 -21.77 -26.18 -19.17
N GLU A 2 -22.76 -26.59 -19.97
CA GLU A 2 -22.65 -26.70 -21.44
C GLU A 2 -22.34 -25.38 -22.17
N GLU A 3 -22.69 -24.23 -21.60
CA GLU A 3 -22.49 -22.91 -22.21
C GLU A 3 -21.00 -22.51 -22.41
N PHE A 4 -20.10 -23.14 -21.66
CA PHE A 4 -18.65 -22.87 -21.72
C PHE A 4 -17.88 -23.87 -22.59
N LEU A 5 -18.57 -24.85 -23.17
CA LEU A 5 -17.94 -25.90 -23.96
C LEU A 5 -18.27 -25.72 -25.46
N PRO A 6 -17.30 -25.97 -26.36
CA PRO A 6 -17.58 -26.12 -27.79
C PRO A 6 -18.58 -27.27 -28.02
N SER A 7 -19.27 -27.26 -29.16
CA SER A 7 -20.28 -28.29 -29.47
C SER A 7 -19.67 -29.70 -29.51
N GLU A 8 -20.45 -30.76 -29.25
CA GLU A 8 -19.95 -32.16 -29.21
C GLU A 8 -19.23 -32.60 -30.51
N LYS A 9 -19.58 -31.99 -31.66
CA LYS A 9 -18.91 -32.22 -32.95
C LYS A 9 -17.51 -31.62 -33.02
N GLU A 10 -17.24 -30.57 -32.23
CA GLU A 10 -15.95 -29.86 -32.14
C GLU A 10 -15.02 -30.45 -31.06
N GLN A 11 -15.52 -31.39 -30.24
CA GLN A 11 -14.77 -32.00 -29.14
C GLN A 11 -14.04 -33.30 -29.54
N LYS A 12 -14.31 -33.87 -30.72
CA LYS A 12 -13.62 -35.07 -31.21
C LYS A 12 -12.29 -34.71 -31.89
N CYS A 13 -11.18 -34.66 -31.15
CA CYS A 13 -9.84 -34.83 -31.73
C CYS A 13 -8.73 -35.07 -30.67
N SER A 14 -7.55 -35.49 -31.15
CA SER A 14 -6.54 -36.31 -30.45
C SER A 14 -5.15 -35.67 -30.30
N SER A 15 -4.97 -34.34 -30.46
CA SER A 15 -3.67 -33.67 -30.31
C SER A 15 -3.61 -32.58 -29.23
N SER A 16 -2.42 -32.32 -28.66
CA SER A 16 -2.19 -31.36 -27.57
C SER A 16 -2.52 -29.91 -27.93
N SER A 17 -2.23 -29.48 -29.17
CA SER A 17 -2.56 -28.15 -29.69
C SER A 17 -4.07 -27.89 -29.69
N GLU A 18 -4.87 -28.94 -29.87
CA GLU A 18 -6.31 -28.81 -29.95
C GLU A 18 -6.94 -28.61 -28.56
N TYR A 19 -6.38 -29.11 -27.46
CA TYR A 19 -6.93 -28.87 -26.11
C TYR A 19 -6.97 -27.39 -25.76
N PHE A 20 -5.93 -26.64 -26.11
CA PHE A 20 -5.85 -25.20 -25.83
C PHE A 20 -6.91 -24.38 -26.57
N ALA A 21 -7.40 -24.86 -27.71
CA ALA A 21 -8.48 -24.20 -28.43
C ALA A 21 -9.82 -24.32 -27.68
N SER A 22 -10.07 -25.41 -26.97
CA SER A 22 -11.25 -25.53 -26.10
C SER A 22 -11.15 -24.58 -24.90
N ASP A 23 -9.97 -24.46 -24.30
CA ASP A 23 -9.72 -23.53 -23.20
C ASP A 23 -9.89 -22.07 -23.65
N ALA A 24 -9.39 -21.72 -24.83
CA ALA A 24 -9.59 -20.40 -25.43
C ALA A 24 -11.08 -20.07 -25.59
N PHE A 25 -11.86 -21.03 -26.10
CA PHE A 25 -13.32 -20.87 -26.25
C PHE A 25 -14.01 -20.67 -24.90
N GLY A 26 -13.69 -21.52 -23.93
CA GLY A 26 -14.24 -21.41 -22.57
C GLY A 26 -13.90 -20.07 -21.92
N PHE A 27 -12.67 -19.58 -22.12
CA PHE A 27 -12.25 -18.27 -21.64
C PHE A 27 -13.01 -17.13 -22.35
N GLY A 28 -13.23 -17.21 -23.66
CA GLY A 28 -14.06 -16.26 -24.40
C GLY A 28 -15.50 -16.22 -23.88
N LYS A 29 -16.10 -17.38 -23.58
CA LYS A 29 -17.42 -17.47 -22.94
C LYS A 29 -17.44 -16.91 -21.53
N LEU A 30 -16.38 -17.12 -20.75
CA LEU A 30 -16.20 -16.49 -19.44
C LEU A 30 -16.16 -14.96 -19.55
N ILE A 31 -15.45 -14.41 -20.54
CA ILE A 31 -15.42 -12.98 -20.79
C ILE A 31 -16.83 -12.46 -21.05
N TYR A 32 -17.62 -13.11 -21.91
CA TYR A 32 -19.02 -12.69 -22.14
C TYR A 32 -19.88 -12.74 -20.88
N TYR A 33 -19.78 -13.83 -20.12
CA TYR A 33 -20.51 -13.97 -18.86
C TYR A 33 -20.18 -12.87 -17.85
N VAL A 34 -18.91 -12.45 -17.77
CA VAL A 34 -18.48 -11.37 -16.88
C VAL A 34 -18.89 -10.01 -17.45
N ALA A 35 -18.66 -9.77 -18.75
CA ALA A 35 -18.98 -8.51 -19.43
C ALA A 35 -20.47 -8.17 -19.36
N GLY A 36 -21.36 -9.17 -19.45
CA GLY A 36 -22.80 -8.97 -19.31
C GLY A 36 -23.28 -8.51 -17.92
N LYS A 37 -22.37 -8.35 -16.96
CA LYS A 37 -22.64 -7.77 -15.63
C LYS A 37 -22.29 -6.29 -15.52
N PHE A 38 -21.68 -5.72 -16.55
CA PHE A 38 -21.20 -4.34 -16.59
C PHE A 38 -21.89 -3.56 -17.72
N ASP A 39 -21.69 -2.25 -17.74
CA ASP A 39 -22.25 -1.38 -18.77
C ASP A 39 -21.62 -1.68 -20.14
N GLU A 40 -22.46 -1.98 -21.13
CA GLU A 40 -22.05 -2.28 -22.50
C GLU A 40 -21.45 -1.08 -23.24
N ASN A 41 -21.68 0.15 -22.73
CA ASN A 41 -21.11 1.37 -23.29
C ASN A 41 -19.71 1.70 -22.74
N ASP A 42 -19.23 0.97 -21.72
CA ASP A 42 -17.89 1.15 -21.19
C ASP A 42 -16.85 0.62 -22.20
N GLY A 43 -15.88 1.46 -22.55
CA GLY A 43 -14.87 1.13 -23.56
C GLY A 43 -13.99 -0.08 -23.18
N ALA A 44 -13.72 -0.29 -21.89
CA ALA A 44 -12.99 -1.47 -21.42
C ALA A 44 -13.84 -2.74 -21.57
N VAL A 45 -15.14 -2.65 -21.29
CA VAL A 45 -16.09 -3.76 -21.50
C VAL A 45 -16.18 -4.10 -22.99
N GLN A 46 -16.27 -3.11 -23.88
CA GLN A 46 -16.27 -3.34 -25.33
C GLN A 46 -14.99 -4.02 -25.81
N SER A 47 -13.83 -3.56 -25.35
CA SER A 47 -12.54 -4.19 -25.70
C SER A 47 -12.45 -5.64 -25.20
N LEU A 48 -13.01 -5.93 -24.02
CA LEU A 48 -13.12 -7.30 -23.51
C LEU A 48 -14.06 -8.15 -24.38
N VAL A 49 -15.24 -7.63 -24.75
CA VAL A 49 -16.21 -8.32 -25.62
C VAL A 49 -15.60 -8.65 -26.98
N GLU A 50 -14.82 -7.74 -27.57
CA GLU A 50 -14.08 -7.98 -28.83
C GLU A 50 -13.05 -9.10 -28.69
N LEU A 51 -12.31 -9.13 -27.57
CA LEU A 51 -11.39 -10.23 -27.28
C LEU A 51 -12.14 -11.55 -27.09
N GLY A 52 -13.26 -11.52 -26.35
CA GLY A 52 -14.16 -12.64 -26.15
C GLY A 52 -14.65 -13.23 -27.47
N ALA A 53 -14.97 -12.38 -28.46
CA ALA A 53 -15.38 -12.81 -29.79
C ALA A 53 -14.29 -13.57 -30.53
N LYS A 54 -13.05 -13.09 -30.52
CA LYS A 54 -11.90 -13.75 -31.16
C LYS A 54 -11.56 -15.09 -30.51
N LEU A 55 -11.76 -15.19 -29.20
CA LEU A 55 -11.54 -16.40 -28.41
C LEU A 55 -12.66 -17.43 -28.54
N ALA A 56 -13.92 -16.97 -28.65
CA ALA A 56 -15.10 -17.82 -28.75
C ALA A 56 -15.54 -18.08 -30.21
N THR A 57 -14.67 -17.83 -31.20
CA THR A 57 -14.92 -18.15 -32.62
C THR A 57 -15.27 -19.63 -32.77
N ALA A 58 -16.36 -19.92 -33.48
CA ALA A 58 -16.81 -21.30 -33.74
C ALA A 58 -15.76 -22.08 -34.55
N ASP A 59 -15.21 -21.46 -35.60
CA ASP A 59 -14.08 -22.02 -36.34
C ASP A 59 -12.85 -22.14 -35.43
N ARG A 60 -12.42 -23.38 -35.18
CA ARG A 60 -11.29 -23.71 -34.32
C ARG A 60 -9.96 -23.22 -34.90
N ALA A 61 -9.82 -23.21 -36.22
CA ALA A 61 -8.58 -22.79 -36.88
C ALA A 61 -8.42 -21.26 -36.87
N ALA A 62 -9.52 -20.52 -36.89
CA ALA A 62 -9.55 -19.06 -36.81
C ALA A 62 -9.57 -18.53 -35.35
N ARG A 63 -9.54 -19.42 -34.36
CA ARG A 63 -9.62 -19.05 -32.94
C ARG A 63 -8.31 -18.47 -32.44
N LEU A 64 -8.38 -17.34 -31.73
CA LEU A 64 -7.20 -16.72 -31.15
C LEU A 64 -6.59 -17.63 -30.06
N PRO A 65 -5.29 -17.93 -30.09
CA PRO A 65 -4.64 -18.68 -29.01
C PRO A 65 -4.54 -17.82 -27.75
N LEU A 66 -4.68 -18.45 -26.57
CA LEU A 66 -4.60 -17.74 -25.28
C LEU A 66 -3.29 -16.98 -25.08
N SER A 67 -2.17 -17.49 -25.62
CA SER A 67 -0.88 -16.79 -25.57
C SER A 67 -0.94 -15.42 -26.26
N ALA A 68 -1.63 -15.30 -27.40
CA ALA A 68 -1.82 -14.01 -28.08
C ALA A 68 -2.86 -13.12 -27.39
N ALA A 69 -3.78 -13.70 -26.63
CA ALA A 69 -4.77 -12.94 -25.86
C ALA A 69 -4.13 -12.18 -24.69
N LEU A 70 -3.02 -12.68 -24.13
CA LEU A 70 -2.30 -12.02 -23.02
C LEU A 70 -1.78 -10.64 -23.39
N ASP A 71 -1.42 -10.43 -24.66
CA ASP A 71 -0.93 -9.15 -25.18
C ASP A 71 -2.07 -8.21 -25.61
N HIS A 72 -3.33 -8.62 -25.44
CA HIS A 72 -4.47 -7.79 -25.84
C HIS A 72 -4.67 -6.62 -24.87
N PRO A 73 -4.88 -5.37 -25.36
CA PRO A 73 -5.07 -4.19 -24.51
C PRO A 73 -6.20 -4.33 -23.48
N ALA A 74 -7.25 -5.11 -23.79
CA ALA A 74 -8.34 -5.39 -22.84
C ALA A 74 -7.87 -6.04 -21.52
N LEU A 75 -6.71 -6.71 -21.51
CA LEU A 75 -6.12 -7.33 -20.32
C LEU A 75 -4.97 -6.50 -19.71
N SER A 76 -4.58 -5.40 -20.38
CA SER A 76 -3.58 -4.46 -19.87
C SER A 76 -4.24 -3.19 -19.38
N ASN A 77 -4.16 -2.94 -18.08
CA ASN A 77 -4.66 -1.73 -17.46
C ASN A 77 -3.73 -1.28 -16.33
N ASP A 78 -3.94 -0.06 -15.86
CA ASP A 78 -3.13 0.55 -14.80
C ASP A 78 -3.00 -0.35 -13.56
N LEU A 79 -4.09 -1.01 -13.14
CA LEU A 79 -4.03 -1.90 -11.98
C LEU A 79 -3.07 -3.08 -12.22
N THR A 80 -3.20 -3.77 -13.35
CA THR A 80 -2.34 -4.91 -13.70
C THR A 80 -0.88 -4.48 -13.84
N GLU A 81 -0.62 -3.34 -14.48
CA GLU A 81 0.74 -2.80 -14.64
C GLU A 81 1.37 -2.42 -13.31
N LEU A 82 0.63 -1.74 -12.42
CA LEU A 82 1.10 -1.39 -11.08
C LEU A 82 1.42 -2.65 -10.27
N ILE A 83 0.57 -3.68 -10.33
CA ILE A 83 0.79 -4.96 -9.65
C ILE A 83 2.05 -5.64 -10.20
N ASN A 84 2.18 -5.75 -11.52
CA ASN A 84 3.32 -6.39 -12.17
C ASN A 84 4.62 -5.66 -11.85
N PHE A 85 4.61 -4.32 -11.87
CA PHE A 85 5.78 -3.53 -11.53
C PHE A 85 6.20 -3.77 -10.09
N CYS A 86 5.28 -3.70 -9.12
CA CYS A 86 5.61 -3.93 -7.71
C CYS A 86 6.13 -5.36 -7.46
N ASN A 87 5.56 -6.37 -8.12
CA ASN A 87 6.01 -7.76 -8.01
C ASN A 87 7.40 -8.01 -8.62
N THR A 88 7.79 -7.23 -9.62
CA THR A 88 9.05 -7.40 -10.35
C THR A 88 10.05 -6.28 -10.09
N ILE A 89 9.79 -5.40 -9.11
CA ILE A 89 10.57 -4.18 -8.86
C ILE A 89 12.06 -4.42 -8.64
N GLN A 90 12.44 -5.60 -8.12
CA GLN A 90 13.85 -5.95 -7.91
C GLN A 90 14.62 -6.22 -9.21
N LEU A 91 13.90 -6.53 -10.29
CA LEU A 91 14.46 -6.74 -11.63
C LEU A 91 14.53 -5.44 -12.44
N LYS A 92 14.01 -4.33 -11.90
CA LYS A 92 13.89 -3.05 -12.59
C LYS A 92 15.14 -2.20 -12.43
N GLU A 93 15.51 -1.52 -13.51
CA GLU A 93 16.60 -0.56 -13.51
C GLU A 93 16.22 0.71 -12.74
N SER A 94 17.23 1.48 -12.31
CA SER A 94 17.02 2.74 -11.58
C SER A 94 16.17 3.74 -12.38
N VAL A 95 16.33 3.79 -13.70
CA VAL A 95 15.55 4.66 -14.60
C VAL A 95 14.09 4.21 -14.64
N GLU A 96 13.81 2.91 -14.82
CA GLU A 96 12.44 2.37 -14.79
C GLU A 96 11.74 2.65 -13.45
N LYS A 97 12.44 2.45 -12.33
CA LYS A 97 11.92 2.80 -10.99
C LYS A 97 11.62 4.29 -10.87
N SER A 98 12.49 5.13 -11.44
CA SER A 98 12.32 6.58 -11.43
C SER A 98 11.05 7.02 -12.15
N ASP A 99 10.80 6.47 -13.33
CA ASP A 99 9.62 6.79 -14.14
C ASP A 99 8.33 6.24 -13.51
N PHE A 100 8.41 5.05 -12.90
CA PHE A 100 7.31 4.48 -12.13
C PHE A 100 6.90 5.40 -10.98
N TYR A 101 7.83 5.77 -10.09
CA TYR A 101 7.48 6.60 -8.92
C TYR A 101 7.04 8.02 -9.29
N ARG A 102 7.52 8.58 -10.42
CA ARG A 102 7.08 9.90 -10.90
C ARG A 102 5.59 9.92 -11.30
N SER A 103 5.03 8.77 -11.73
CA SER A 103 3.65 8.67 -12.19
C SER A 103 2.74 7.88 -11.25
N ILE A 104 3.27 7.21 -10.22
CA ILE A 104 2.49 6.29 -9.40
C ILE A 104 1.29 6.95 -8.73
N VAL A 105 1.43 8.18 -8.21
CA VAL A 105 0.36 8.85 -7.48
C VAL A 105 -0.81 9.20 -8.40
N SER A 106 -0.54 9.71 -9.61
CA SER A 106 -1.60 10.02 -10.57
C SER A 106 -2.32 8.76 -11.03
N ARG A 107 -1.58 7.67 -11.25
CA ARG A 107 -2.13 6.35 -11.60
C ARG A 107 -2.95 5.72 -10.48
N LEU A 108 -2.55 5.90 -9.22
CA LEU A 108 -3.33 5.42 -8.08
C LEU A 108 -4.62 6.23 -7.91
N ARG A 109 -4.59 7.55 -8.19
CA ARG A 109 -5.76 8.42 -8.12
C ARG A 109 -6.76 8.21 -9.27
N SER A 110 -6.32 7.68 -10.42
CA SER A 110 -7.22 7.34 -11.53
C SER A 110 -8.00 6.04 -11.29
N LEU A 111 -7.54 5.19 -10.36
CA LEU A 111 -8.21 3.94 -10.01
C LEU A 111 -9.31 4.15 -8.96
N PRO A 112 -10.36 3.32 -8.95
CA PRO A 112 -11.34 3.31 -7.87
C PRO A 112 -10.66 3.09 -6.51
N SER A 113 -11.03 3.89 -5.52
CA SER A 113 -10.37 3.89 -4.21
C SER A 113 -10.45 2.54 -3.49
N ASP A 114 -11.56 1.81 -3.66
CA ASP A 114 -11.75 0.49 -3.07
C ASP A 114 -10.85 -0.57 -3.74
N VAL A 115 -10.60 -0.44 -5.06
CA VAL A 115 -9.66 -1.28 -5.80
C VAL A 115 -8.24 -1.05 -5.30
N VAL A 116 -7.81 0.21 -5.18
CA VAL A 116 -6.50 0.56 -4.60
C VAL A 116 -6.39 0.00 -3.18
N ALA A 117 -7.42 0.19 -2.36
CA ALA A 117 -7.46 -0.26 -0.98
C ALA A 117 -7.28 -1.78 -0.87
N LYS A 118 -8.11 -2.56 -1.59
CA LYS A 118 -8.15 -4.03 -1.50
C LYS A 118 -6.96 -4.71 -2.18
N ARG A 119 -6.49 -4.16 -3.31
CA ARG A 119 -5.52 -4.85 -4.18
C ARG A 119 -4.10 -4.35 -4.02
N LEU A 120 -3.90 -3.07 -3.67
CA LEU A 120 -2.60 -2.42 -3.73
C LEU A 120 -2.01 -2.05 -2.38
N CYS A 121 -2.79 -1.82 -1.32
CA CYS A 121 -2.23 -1.41 0.00
C CYS A 121 -1.12 -2.32 0.49
N ARG A 122 -1.38 -3.63 0.57
CA ARG A 122 -0.39 -4.60 1.02
C ARG A 122 0.83 -4.69 0.09
N LEU A 123 0.61 -4.52 -1.22
CA LEU A 123 1.66 -4.62 -2.23
C LEU A 123 2.59 -3.40 -2.19
N LEU A 124 2.02 -2.19 -2.06
CA LEU A 124 2.73 -0.92 -1.91
C LEU A 124 3.43 -0.78 -0.55
N LEU A 125 3.04 -1.59 0.42
CA LEU A 125 3.70 -1.77 1.72
C LEU A 125 4.62 -3.00 1.78
N SER A 126 4.84 -3.69 0.65
CA SER A 126 5.75 -4.84 0.61
C SER A 126 7.17 -4.41 0.94
N ARG A 127 7.99 -5.36 1.43
CA ARG A 127 9.42 -5.11 1.72
C ARG A 127 10.14 -4.44 0.56
N TYR A 128 9.80 -4.80 -0.67
CA TYR A 128 10.52 -4.33 -1.83
C TYR A 128 10.19 -2.87 -2.13
N VAL A 129 8.92 -2.46 -2.02
CA VAL A 129 8.52 -1.06 -2.19
C VAL A 129 8.95 -0.21 -1.00
N LEU A 130 8.82 -0.72 0.23
CA LEU A 130 9.17 -0.01 1.46
C LEU A 130 10.67 0.32 1.55
N LEU A 131 11.52 -0.51 0.94
CA LEU A 131 12.96 -0.30 0.91
C LEU A 131 13.47 0.51 -0.28
N GLU A 132 12.60 0.90 -1.22
CA GLU A 132 12.99 1.81 -2.30
C GLU A 132 13.05 3.26 -1.79
N PRO A 133 14.20 3.96 -1.89
CA PRO A 133 14.30 5.34 -1.40
C PRO A 133 13.26 6.30 -2.01
N LYS A 134 12.92 6.10 -3.30
CA LYS A 134 11.93 6.93 -3.99
C LYS A 134 10.51 6.75 -3.46
N SER A 135 10.15 5.61 -2.88
CA SER A 135 8.81 5.46 -2.30
C SER A 135 8.59 6.38 -1.10
N HIS A 136 9.65 6.69 -0.35
CA HIS A 136 9.59 7.59 0.82
C HIS A 136 9.31 9.05 0.45
N SER A 137 9.77 9.50 -0.72
CA SER A 137 9.56 10.87 -1.19
C SER A 137 8.38 11.02 -2.15
N GLU A 138 8.11 10.03 -3.00
CA GLU A 138 7.14 10.15 -4.10
C GLU A 138 5.81 9.44 -3.83
N LEU A 139 5.78 8.41 -2.97
CA LEU A 139 4.59 7.59 -2.73
C LEU A 139 4.01 7.79 -1.33
N TYR A 140 4.81 7.54 -0.29
CA TYR A 140 4.34 7.50 1.09
C TYR A 140 3.79 8.82 1.65
N PRO A 141 4.21 10.02 1.18
CA PRO A 141 3.53 11.26 1.56
C PRO A 141 2.04 11.30 1.21
N PHE A 142 1.64 10.58 0.16
CA PHE A 142 0.26 10.54 -0.35
C PHE A 142 -0.47 9.24 0.02
N LEU A 143 0.26 8.13 0.15
CA LEU A 143 -0.34 6.83 0.49
C LEU A 143 -0.65 6.69 1.99
N LEU A 144 0.17 7.28 2.86
CA LEU A 144 0.09 7.09 4.32
C LEU A 144 -0.77 8.13 5.03
N VAL A 145 -1.40 9.03 4.29
CA VAL A 145 -2.30 10.07 4.80
C VAL A 145 -3.68 9.86 4.17
N PRO A 146 -4.79 9.87 4.94
CA PRO A 146 -6.13 9.88 4.38
C PRO A 146 -6.35 11.10 3.48
N ALA A 147 -7.12 10.95 2.42
CA ALA A 147 -7.49 12.04 1.50
C ALA A 147 -8.19 13.21 2.23
N ASP A 148 -8.87 12.91 3.33
CA ASP A 148 -9.58 13.89 4.15
C ASP A 148 -8.65 14.80 4.98
N ASP A 149 -7.40 14.38 5.23
CA ASP A 149 -6.43 15.08 6.08
C ASP A 149 -5.26 15.70 5.29
N GLY A 150 -5.37 15.72 3.95
CA GLY A 150 -4.35 16.28 3.06
C GLY A 150 -4.46 15.74 1.64
N GLU A 151 -3.32 15.61 0.95
CA GLU A 151 -3.25 15.14 -0.44
C GLU A 151 -3.30 13.59 -0.56
N GLY A 152 -3.98 12.93 0.39
CA GLY A 152 -4.05 11.48 0.49
C GLY A 152 -4.69 10.80 -0.72
N ILE A 153 -4.30 9.55 -0.99
CA ILE A 153 -4.86 8.75 -2.09
C ILE A 153 -6.19 8.08 -1.70
N LEU A 154 -6.29 7.60 -0.45
CA LEU A 154 -7.43 6.82 0.01
C LEU A 154 -8.38 7.68 0.85
N PRO A 155 -9.69 7.67 0.58
CA PRO A 155 -10.69 8.21 1.50
C PRO A 155 -10.57 7.54 2.87
N ARG A 156 -10.91 8.27 3.93
CA ARG A 156 -10.79 7.81 5.33
C ARG A 156 -11.35 6.43 5.57
N GLU A 157 -12.53 6.12 5.03
CA GLU A 157 -13.18 4.82 5.21
C GLU A 157 -12.32 3.67 4.66
N CYS A 158 -11.83 3.82 3.42
CA CYS A 158 -10.94 2.84 2.79
C CYS A 158 -9.59 2.75 3.51
N TYR A 159 -9.03 3.88 3.91
CA TYR A 159 -7.77 3.93 4.64
C TYR A 159 -7.87 3.16 5.96
N ASN A 160 -8.91 3.42 6.75
CA ASN A 160 -9.13 2.75 8.04
C ASN A 160 -9.41 1.25 7.87
N ALA A 161 -10.19 0.86 6.85
CA ALA A 161 -10.56 -0.52 6.62
C ALA A 161 -9.41 -1.39 6.08
N TYR A 162 -8.49 -0.83 5.28
CA TYR A 162 -7.47 -1.60 4.55
C TYR A 162 -6.02 -1.18 4.82
N MET A 163 -5.73 0.12 4.91
CA MET A 163 -4.35 0.60 5.11
C MET A 163 -3.89 0.44 6.56
N VAL A 164 -4.72 0.86 7.54
CA VAL A 164 -4.37 0.76 8.97
C VAL A 164 -4.07 -0.67 9.41
N PRO A 165 -4.88 -1.70 9.06
CA PRO A 165 -4.56 -3.09 9.41
C PRO A 165 -3.23 -3.56 8.83
N GLU A 166 -2.89 -3.16 7.60
CA GLU A 166 -1.61 -3.50 6.96
C GLU A 166 -0.42 -2.82 7.64
N LEU A 167 -0.54 -1.53 7.99
CA LEU A 167 0.48 -0.81 8.75
C LEU A 167 0.73 -1.47 10.11
N VAL A 168 -0.34 -1.81 10.84
CA VAL A 168 -0.21 -2.51 12.13
C VAL A 168 0.38 -3.91 11.94
N ARG A 169 0.04 -4.63 10.87
CA ARG A 169 0.62 -5.94 10.55
C ARG A 169 2.14 -5.85 10.35
N LEU A 170 2.66 -4.77 9.75
CA LEU A 170 4.10 -4.60 9.51
C LEU A 170 4.94 -4.57 10.79
N PHE A 171 4.38 -4.17 11.94
CA PHE A 171 5.09 -4.24 13.23
C PHE A 171 5.40 -5.68 13.66
N ARG A 172 4.76 -6.71 13.07
CA ARG A 172 5.12 -8.12 13.31
C ARG A 172 6.39 -8.56 12.57
N VAL A 173 6.84 -7.79 11.59
CA VAL A 173 8.02 -8.14 10.80
C VAL A 173 9.27 -8.04 11.67
N ARG A 174 10.10 -9.08 11.65
CA ARG A 174 11.32 -9.23 12.47
C ARG A 174 12.61 -8.97 11.67
N GLU A 175 12.50 -8.21 10.58
CA GLU A 175 13.66 -7.80 9.76
C GLU A 175 14.04 -6.35 10.11
N PRO A 176 15.25 -6.09 10.66
CA PRO A 176 15.63 -4.75 11.13
C PRO A 176 15.48 -3.66 10.07
N VAL A 177 15.91 -3.94 8.83
CA VAL A 177 15.88 -2.97 7.73
C VAL A 177 14.44 -2.56 7.37
N VAL A 178 13.50 -3.51 7.36
CA VAL A 178 12.07 -3.24 7.13
C VAL A 178 11.48 -2.44 8.29
N ARG A 179 11.83 -2.79 9.53
CA ARG A 179 11.38 -2.07 10.73
C ARG A 179 11.89 -0.63 10.74
N ILE A 180 13.17 -0.41 10.44
CA ILE A 180 13.76 0.93 10.33
C ILE A 180 12.99 1.77 9.32
N ALA A 181 12.71 1.22 8.13
CA ALA A 181 11.96 1.93 7.08
C ALA A 181 10.49 2.20 7.47
N LEU A 182 9.85 1.30 8.20
CA LEU A 182 8.50 1.54 8.75
C LEU A 182 8.52 2.66 9.78
N LEU A 183 9.47 2.62 10.71
CA LEU A 183 9.59 3.58 11.81
C LEU A 183 9.98 4.98 11.32
N SER A 184 10.72 5.10 10.22
CA SER A 184 11.04 6.39 9.61
C SER A 184 9.83 7.10 8.99
N LEU A 185 8.71 6.40 8.82
CA LEU A 185 7.45 6.92 8.30
C LEU A 185 6.39 7.06 9.40
N PHE A 186 6.72 6.71 10.64
CA PHE A 186 5.74 6.54 11.72
C PHE A 186 5.01 7.84 12.08
N ASP A 187 5.69 8.98 12.05
CA ASP A 187 5.12 10.32 12.25
C ASP A 187 3.98 10.66 11.29
N ARG A 188 4.01 10.07 10.08
CA ARG A 188 2.99 10.29 9.04
C ARG A 188 1.68 9.57 9.35
N PHE A 189 1.74 8.34 9.86
CA PHE A 189 0.56 7.49 9.98
C PHE A 189 0.14 7.15 11.41
N ALA A 190 1.00 7.35 12.41
CA ALA A 190 0.74 6.93 13.79
C ALA A 190 -0.60 7.44 14.32
N ARG A 191 -0.94 8.70 14.02
CA ARG A 191 -2.19 9.35 14.46
C ARG A 191 -3.48 8.69 13.94
N TYR A 192 -3.39 7.88 12.89
CA TYR A 192 -4.53 7.18 12.30
C TYR A 192 -4.72 5.75 12.84
N ILE A 193 -3.74 5.23 13.59
CA ILE A 193 -3.87 3.93 14.23
C ILE A 193 -4.79 4.09 15.46
N PRO A 194 -5.78 3.18 15.67
CA PRO A 194 -6.62 3.20 16.85
C PRO A 194 -5.80 3.24 18.14
N ARG A 195 -6.21 4.11 19.08
CA ARG A 195 -5.50 4.34 20.33
C ARG A 195 -5.18 3.05 21.09
N GLU A 196 -6.13 2.11 21.16
CA GLU A 196 -5.97 0.79 21.79
C GLU A 196 -4.83 -0.03 21.17
N ARG A 197 -4.65 0.06 19.84
CA ARG A 197 -3.55 -0.62 19.14
C ARG A 197 -2.23 0.08 19.35
N LEU A 198 -2.23 1.41 19.46
CA LEU A 198 -1.06 2.20 19.83
C LEU A 198 -0.58 1.88 21.24
N GLU A 199 -1.48 1.92 22.24
CA GLU A 199 -1.16 1.67 23.65
C GLU A 199 -0.81 0.21 23.95
N GLY A 200 -1.24 -0.73 23.12
CA GLY A 200 -0.89 -2.15 23.25
C GLY A 200 0.21 -2.56 22.27
N PHE A 201 -0.20 -3.40 21.31
CA PHE A 201 0.70 -4.11 20.40
C PHE A 201 1.75 -3.23 19.70
N VAL A 202 1.38 -2.04 19.21
CA VAL A 202 2.32 -1.18 18.46
C VAL A 202 3.39 -0.60 19.40
N ARG A 203 3.01 -0.06 20.57
CA ARG A 203 3.97 0.42 21.56
C ARG A 203 4.92 -0.69 21.98
N ASP A 204 4.41 -1.88 22.31
CA ASP A 204 5.23 -2.97 22.81
C ASP A 204 6.26 -3.44 21.75
N GLU A 205 5.86 -3.49 20.47
CA GLU A 205 6.79 -3.76 19.38
C GLU A 205 7.83 -2.66 19.21
N ILE A 206 7.48 -1.37 19.34
CA ILE A 206 8.45 -0.27 19.26
C ILE A 206 9.44 -0.35 20.42
N ILE A 207 8.97 -0.54 21.65
CA ILE A 207 9.81 -0.71 22.85
C ILE A 207 10.79 -1.87 22.66
N GLN A 208 10.34 -2.99 22.09
CA GLN A 208 11.22 -4.13 21.83
C GLN A 208 12.41 -3.75 20.93
N GLY A 209 12.19 -2.87 19.93
CA GLY A 209 13.26 -2.37 19.06
C GLY A 209 14.33 -1.53 19.78
N CYS A 210 14.01 -0.96 20.95
CA CYS A 210 14.99 -0.24 21.77
C CYS A 210 15.99 -1.16 22.49
N TYR A 211 15.71 -2.46 22.55
CA TYR A 211 16.59 -3.46 23.16
C TYR A 211 17.42 -4.25 22.12
N ASP A 212 17.37 -3.86 20.85
CA ASP A 212 18.13 -4.52 19.79
C ASP A 212 19.64 -4.19 19.85
N SER A 213 20.45 -5.02 19.23
CA SER A 213 21.89 -4.80 19.06
C SER A 213 22.23 -3.79 17.95
N ASP A 214 21.34 -3.60 16.97
CA ASP A 214 21.54 -2.64 15.89
C ASP A 214 21.17 -1.22 16.34
N SER A 215 22.19 -0.37 16.51
CA SER A 215 22.06 1.05 16.86
C SER A 215 21.09 1.83 15.95
N SER A 216 20.98 1.46 14.67
CA SER A 216 20.08 2.13 13.72
C SER A 216 18.62 1.83 14.04
N LEU A 217 18.32 0.58 14.37
CA LEU A 217 16.98 0.16 14.80
C LEU A 217 16.63 0.76 16.15
N VAL A 218 17.56 0.76 17.11
CA VAL A 218 17.38 1.40 18.42
C VAL A 218 17.06 2.89 18.24
N ALA A 219 17.83 3.61 17.42
CA ALA A 219 17.62 5.04 17.17
C ALA A 219 16.25 5.32 16.52
N SER A 220 15.86 4.54 15.51
CA SER A 220 14.53 4.69 14.89
C SER A 220 13.39 4.36 15.84
N SER A 221 13.56 3.35 16.69
CA SER A 221 12.57 2.99 17.72
C SER A 221 12.40 4.09 18.76
N LEU A 222 13.49 4.69 19.22
CA LEU A 222 13.45 5.84 20.15
C LEU A 222 12.77 7.07 19.54
N ARG A 223 12.99 7.36 18.26
CA ARG A 223 12.25 8.44 17.56
C ARG A 223 10.76 8.15 17.47
N ALA A 224 10.38 6.90 17.17
CA ALA A 224 8.98 6.50 17.15
C ALA A 224 8.32 6.57 18.54
N LEU A 225 9.06 6.25 19.62
CA LEU A 225 8.57 6.49 20.98
C LEU A 225 8.31 7.98 21.25
N ALA A 226 9.18 8.88 20.78
CA ALA A 226 8.92 10.32 20.91
C ALA A 226 7.61 10.71 20.21
N THR A 227 7.37 10.22 18.99
CA THR A 227 6.08 10.41 18.30
C THR A 227 4.90 9.83 19.09
N LEU A 228 5.05 8.66 19.71
CA LEU A 228 4.00 8.10 20.57
C LEU A 228 3.74 8.98 21.80
N VAL A 229 4.77 9.55 22.42
CA VAL A 229 4.63 10.46 23.57
C VAL A 229 3.81 11.69 23.18
N ASP A 230 4.00 12.22 21.97
CA ASP A 230 3.20 13.35 21.47
C ASP A 230 1.70 13.00 21.30
N ILE A 231 1.37 11.74 21.02
CA ILE A 231 -0.01 11.27 20.78
C ILE A 231 -0.69 10.79 22.06
N LEU A 232 0.00 9.99 22.86
CA LEU A 232 -0.58 9.28 24.03
C LEU A 232 -0.20 9.91 25.36
N GLY A 233 0.83 10.76 25.38
CA GLY A 233 1.45 11.28 26.60
C GLY A 233 2.53 10.35 27.14
N ALA A 234 3.44 10.92 27.95
CA ALA A 234 4.60 10.21 28.48
C ALA A 234 4.21 9.04 29.41
N GLU A 235 3.15 9.19 30.21
CA GLU A 235 2.68 8.15 31.15
C GLU A 235 2.24 6.86 30.45
N ALA A 236 1.67 6.95 29.25
CA ALA A 236 1.19 5.80 28.49
C ALA A 236 2.31 5.07 27.72
N VAL A 237 3.44 5.74 27.47
CA VAL A 237 4.49 5.27 26.55
C VAL A 237 5.77 4.89 27.27
N CYS A 238 6.18 5.69 28.26
CA CYS A 238 7.42 5.45 28.98
C CYS A 238 7.25 4.27 29.95
N PRO A 239 8.11 3.23 29.88
CA PRO A 239 8.03 2.11 30.82
C PRO A 239 8.50 2.47 32.24
N TRP A 240 9.03 3.68 32.46
CA TRP A 240 9.46 4.19 33.75
C TRP A 240 8.50 5.24 34.31
N GLN A 241 8.48 5.38 35.64
CA GLN A 241 7.68 6.41 36.31
C GLN A 241 8.13 7.82 35.91
N THR A 242 7.19 8.62 35.43
CA THR A 242 7.40 10.04 35.13
C THR A 242 7.14 10.90 36.36
N ALA A 243 8.10 11.74 36.72
CA ALA A 243 7.98 12.70 37.81
C ALA A 243 8.62 14.03 37.40
N LYS A 244 8.05 15.15 37.87
CA LYS A 244 8.62 16.49 37.64
C LYS A 244 9.94 16.62 38.39
N LYS A 245 11.06 16.45 37.70
CA LYS A 245 12.42 16.62 38.26
C LYS A 245 13.05 17.97 37.92
N LEU A 246 12.62 18.60 36.83
CA LEU A 246 13.15 19.89 36.38
C LEU A 246 12.31 21.05 36.92
N GLY A 247 13.00 22.10 37.38
CA GLY A 247 12.36 23.33 37.83
C GLY A 247 11.73 24.09 36.66
N THR A 248 10.56 24.67 36.90
CA THR A 248 9.95 25.66 36.00
C THR A 248 10.76 26.94 36.14
N GLY A 249 11.82 27.11 35.35
CA GLY A 249 12.70 28.27 35.42
C GLY A 249 11.93 29.57 35.18
N SER A 250 11.38 30.17 36.23
CA SER A 250 10.90 31.54 36.18
C SER A 250 12.15 32.43 36.18
N PRO A 251 12.30 33.37 35.24
CA PRO A 251 13.39 34.33 35.31
C PRO A 251 13.31 35.03 36.68
N GLN A 252 14.34 34.89 37.50
CA GLN A 252 14.39 35.60 38.76
C GLN A 252 14.50 37.08 38.43
N VAL A 253 13.40 37.83 38.60
CA VAL A 253 13.45 39.29 38.57
C VAL A 253 14.40 39.69 39.68
N CYS A 254 15.60 40.12 39.29
CA CYS A 254 16.62 40.59 40.21
C CYS A 254 16.10 41.91 40.81
N VAL A 255 15.36 41.82 41.92
CA VAL A 255 14.93 43.01 42.67
C VAL A 255 16.20 43.62 43.25
N ARG A 256 16.77 44.59 42.53
CA ARG A 256 17.81 45.48 43.07
C ARG A 256 17.21 46.15 44.31
N LYS A 257 17.58 45.69 45.50
CA LYS A 257 17.32 46.41 46.75
C LYS A 257 17.95 47.80 46.59
N LYS A 258 17.12 48.85 46.44
CA LYS A 258 17.57 50.23 46.58
C LYS A 258 18.23 50.33 47.95
N ARG A 259 19.55 50.56 47.98
CA ARG A 259 20.21 51.01 49.21
C ARG A 259 19.57 52.35 49.57
N MET A 260 18.77 52.38 50.62
CA MET A 260 18.42 53.63 51.29
C MET A 260 19.70 54.20 51.88
N ASN A 261 20.14 55.35 51.39
CA ASN A 261 21.17 56.13 52.08
C ASN A 261 20.53 56.72 53.34
N PRO A 262 21.18 56.62 54.52
CA PRO A 262 20.74 57.34 55.69
C PRO A 262 21.05 58.82 55.49
N SER A 263 20.03 59.66 55.66
CA SER A 263 20.18 61.12 55.70
C SER A 263 20.97 61.51 56.94
N ARG A 264 22.13 62.13 56.76
CA ARG A 264 22.69 63.16 57.63
C ARG A 264 23.83 63.88 56.92
#